data_AF-A0A3N5B3V0-F1
#
_entry.id   AF-A0A3N5B3V0-F1
#
_cell.length_a   1.000
_cell.length_b   1.000
_cell.length_c   1.000
_cell.angle_alpha   90.00
_cell.angle_beta   90.00
_cell.angle_gamma   90.00
#
_symmetry.space_group_name_H-M   'P 1'
#
loop_
_entity.id
_entity.type
_entity.pdbx_description
1 polymer ?
#
loop_
_entity_poly.entity_id
_entity_poly.type
_entity_poly.pdbx_seq_one_letter_code
_entity_poly.pdbx_strand_id
1 'polypeptide(L)'
;MREISIDSDFDVGEITSKINKLMSEWPIQLLDIIGPNWIVFGYDMKVKFVLIFDADFNDLETQIKLEDLRLNVIHHIESLKGLHIGIT
;
A
#
# COMPACT_ATOMS: atom_id res chain seq x y z
N MET A 1 -15.02 -0.16 4.85
CA MET A 1 -13.74 -0.88 4.90
C MET A 1 -13.79 -1.94 3.82
N ARG A 2 -12.77 -2.00 2.96
CA ARG A 2 -12.61 -3.05 1.95
C ARG A 2 -11.35 -3.84 2.27
N GLU A 3 -11.44 -5.16 2.22
CA GLU A 3 -10.32 -6.08 2.45
C GLU A 3 -9.91 -6.68 1.11
N ILE A 4 -8.59 -6.73 0.88
CA ILE A 4 -8.00 -7.24 -0.35
C ILE A 4 -6.92 -8.24 0.07
N SER A 5 -7.14 -9.52 -0.24
CA SER A 5 -6.14 -10.56 -0.03
C SER A 5 -5.25 -10.68 -1.27
N ILE A 6 -3.95 -10.76 -1.04
CA ILE A 6 -2.90 -10.88 -2.05
C ILE A 6 -2.16 -12.18 -1.78
N ASP A 7 -2.16 -13.08 -2.76
CA ASP A 7 -1.48 -14.38 -2.69
C ASP A 7 0.05 -14.22 -2.76
N SER A 8 0.79 -15.15 -2.18
CA SER A 8 2.26 -15.23 -2.20
C SER A 8 2.92 -15.12 -3.58
N ASP A 9 2.26 -15.57 -4.66
CA ASP A 9 2.81 -15.50 -6.03
C ASP A 9 2.60 -14.13 -6.70
N PHE A 10 2.39 -13.07 -5.91
CA PHE A 10 2.04 -11.76 -6.43
C PHE A 10 3.16 -11.11 -7.23
N ASP A 11 2.78 -10.47 -8.34
CA ASP A 11 3.66 -9.57 -9.08
C ASP A 11 3.69 -8.19 -8.42
N VAL A 12 4.90 -7.73 -8.06
CA VAL A 12 5.09 -6.44 -7.38
C VAL A 12 4.56 -5.27 -8.22
N GLY A 13 4.77 -5.30 -9.54
CA GLY A 13 4.34 -4.23 -10.45
C GLY A 13 2.82 -4.14 -10.57
N GLU A 14 2.15 -5.29 -10.72
CA GLU A 14 0.70 -5.39 -10.80
C GLU A 14 0.05 -4.92 -9.48
N ILE A 15 0.55 -5.40 -8.35
CA ILE A 15 0.04 -5.00 -7.03
C ILE A 15 0.29 -3.51 -6.78
N THR A 16 1.48 -3.00 -7.11
CA THR A 16 1.78 -1.56 -7.03
C THR A 16 0.78 -0.74 -7.83
N SER A 17 0.51 -1.13 -9.08
CA SER A 17 -0.45 -0.43 -9.94
C SER A 17 -1.88 -0.47 -9.38
N LYS A 18 -2.31 -1.62 -8.86
CA LYS A 18 -3.62 -1.78 -8.19
C LYS A 18 -3.72 -0.89 -6.95
N ILE A 19 -2.71 -0.90 -6.09
CA ILE A 19 -2.67 -0.08 -4.88
C ILE A 19 -2.69 1.40 -5.26
N ASN A 20 -1.88 1.84 -6.21
CA ASN A 20 -1.82 3.23 -6.66
C ASN A 20 -3.16 3.70 -7.23
N LYS A 21 -3.84 2.86 -8.02
CA LYS A 21 -5.17 3.18 -8.55
C LYS A 21 -6.17 3.35 -7.42
N LEU A 22 -6.20 2.42 -6.46
CA LEU A 22 -7.07 2.50 -5.28
C LEU A 22 -6.76 3.75 -4.46
N MET A 23 -5.49 4.07 -4.24
CA MET A 23 -5.06 5.26 -3.51
C MET A 23 -5.37 6.56 -4.25
N SER A 24 -5.46 6.54 -5.58
CA SER A 24 -5.85 7.71 -6.38
C SER A 24 -7.35 8.00 -6.32
N GLU A 25 -8.18 7.00 -6.01
CA GLU A 25 -9.64 7.16 -5.88
C GLU A 25 -10.08 7.78 -4.54
N TRP A 26 -9.18 7.81 -3.54
CA TRP A 26 -9.50 8.25 -2.18
C TRP A 26 -8.45 9.22 -1.66
N PRO A 27 -8.82 10.21 -0.83
CA PRO A 27 -7.84 11.04 -0.16
C PRO A 27 -7.15 10.17 0.91
N ILE A 28 -5.98 9.61 0.58
CA ILE A 28 -5.17 8.77 1.46
C ILE A 28 -4.17 9.62 2.25
N GLN A 29 -4.08 9.38 3.55
CA GLN A 29 -3.20 10.12 4.45
C GLN A 29 -2.07 9.26 5.03
N LEU A 30 -2.35 7.99 5.34
CA LEU A 30 -1.42 7.15 6.08
C LEU A 30 -1.54 5.69 5.64
N LEU A 31 -0.38 5.03 5.60
CA LEU A 31 -0.26 3.59 5.50
C LEU A 31 0.40 3.09 6.78
N ASP A 32 -0.27 2.16 7.45
CA ASP A 32 0.28 1.44 8.59
C ASP A 32 0.57 0.00 8.18
N ILE A 33 1.76 -0.50 8.53
CA ILE A 33 2.25 -1.81 8.07
C ILE A 33 2.50 -2.68 9.30
N ILE A 34 1.63 -3.67 9.49
CA ILE A 34 1.67 -4.61 10.60
C ILE A 34 1.91 -6.02 10.04
N GLY A 35 3.18 -6.33 9.76
CA GLY A 35 3.58 -7.58 9.11
C GLY A 35 2.90 -7.78 7.74
N PRO A 36 2.11 -8.85 7.53
CA PRO A 36 1.35 -9.09 6.30
C PRO A 36 0.16 -8.15 6.11
N ASN A 37 -0.23 -7.38 7.13
CA ASN A 37 -1.44 -6.59 7.07
C ASN A 37 -1.08 -5.12 6.90
N TRP A 38 -1.44 -4.55 5.76
CA TRP A 38 -1.23 -3.13 5.49
C TRP A 38 -2.56 -2.40 5.53
N ILE A 39 -2.66 -1.41 6.40
CA ILE A 39 -3.87 -0.67 6.69
C ILE A 39 -3.74 0.72 6.10
N VAL A 40 -4.66 1.08 5.21
CA VAL A 40 -4.69 2.38 4.53
C VAL A 40 -5.74 3.26 5.18
N PHE A 41 -5.33 4.42 5.67
CA PHE A 41 -6.18 5.43 6.28
C PHE A 41 -6.40 6.59 5.33
N GLY A 42 -7.65 7.05 5.25
CA GLY A 42 -7.99 8.30 4.58
C GLY A 42 -7.66 9.53 5.44
N TYR A 43 -7.81 10.74 4.87
CA TYR A 43 -7.65 12.01 5.62
C TYR A 43 -8.62 12.17 6.80
N ASP A 44 -9.71 11.40 6.82
CA ASP A 44 -10.65 11.34 7.94
C ASP A 44 -10.17 10.41 9.07
N MET A 45 -8.94 9.91 8.99
CA MET A 45 -8.36 8.91 9.91
C MET A 45 -9.19 7.62 10.02
N LYS A 46 -10.06 7.35 9.05
CA LYS A 46 -10.83 6.10 8.97
C LYS A 46 -10.12 5.13 8.05
N VAL A 47 -10.16 3.85 8.43
CA VAL A 47 -9.67 2.75 7.60
C VAL A 47 -10.48 2.67 6.30
N LYS A 48 -9.80 2.86 5.17
CA LYS A 48 -10.41 2.70 3.84
C LYS A 48 -10.20 1.28 3.34
N PHE A 49 -8.97 0.80 3.42
CA PHE A 49 -8.55 -0.50 2.91
C PHE A 49 -7.64 -1.24 3.88
N VAL A 50 -7.72 -2.56 3.85
CA VAL A 50 -6.72 -3.46 4.44
C VAL A 50 -6.25 -4.40 3.34
N LEU A 51 -4.94 -4.43 3.12
CA LEU A 51 -4.26 -5.36 2.23
C LEU A 51 -3.69 -6.47 3.12
N ILE A 52 -4.02 -7.71 2.81
CA ILE A 52 -3.58 -8.88 3.56
C ILE A 52 -2.73 -9.71 2.62
N PHE A 53 -1.43 -9.76 2.88
CA PHE A 53 -0.48 -10.56 2.10
C PHE A 53 -0.40 -11.96 2.70
N ASP A 54 -0.93 -12.96 1.99
CA ASP A 54 -0.76 -14.38 2.31
C ASP A 54 0.61 -14.82 1.80
N ALA A 55 1.65 -14.32 2.44
CA ALA A 55 3.02 -14.43 1.99
C ALA A 55 3.88 -15.03 3.11
N ASP A 56 4.76 -15.98 2.78
CA ASP A 56 5.67 -16.56 3.76
C ASP A 56 6.84 -15.60 4.02
N PHE A 57 6.81 -14.94 5.18
CA PHE A 57 7.88 -14.03 5.61
C PHE A 57 9.19 -14.75 5.93
N ASN A 58 9.27 -16.08 5.86
CA ASN A 58 10.53 -16.81 5.97
C ASN A 58 11.22 -16.99 4.62
N ASP A 59 10.53 -16.73 3.52
CA ASP A 59 11.08 -16.80 2.17
C ASP A 59 11.77 -15.47 1.80
N LEU A 60 13.06 -15.56 1.45
CA LEU A 60 13.90 -14.38 1.18
C LEU A 60 13.40 -13.60 -0.04
N GLU A 61 12.95 -14.29 -1.09
CA GLU A 61 12.44 -13.65 -2.29
C GLU A 61 11.16 -12.85 -1.98
N THR A 62 10.26 -13.46 -1.22
CA THR A 62 9.02 -12.85 -0.75
C THR A 62 9.28 -11.63 0.14
N GLN A 63 10.25 -11.71 1.05
CA GLN A 63 10.66 -10.55 1.85
C GLN A 63 11.14 -9.40 0.96
N ILE A 64 12.02 -9.66 0.00
CA ILE A 64 12.54 -8.64 -0.92
C ILE A 64 11.40 -8.00 -1.72
N LYS A 65 10.46 -8.80 -2.25
CA LYS A 65 9.27 -8.31 -2.97
C LYS A 65 8.40 -7.40 -2.10
N LEU A 66 8.17 -7.77 -0.84
CA LEU A 66 7.38 -6.97 0.09
C LEU A 66 8.06 -5.66 0.48
N GLU A 67 9.39 -5.67 0.65
CA GLU A 67 10.15 -4.45 0.91
C GLU A 67 10.13 -3.49 -0.29
N ASP A 68 10.31 -4.00 -1.51
CA ASP A 68 10.22 -3.19 -2.73
C ASP A 68 8.82 -2.60 -2.91
N LEU A 69 7.78 -3.43 -2.74
CA LEU A 69 6.39 -2.99 -2.77
C LEU A 69 6.14 -1.90 -1.72
N ARG A 70 6.70 -2.05 -0.52
CA ARG A 70 6.53 -1.10 0.58
C ARG A 70 7.13 0.25 0.21
N LEU A 71 8.34 0.27 -0.34
CA LEU A 71 8.98 1.50 -0.80
C LEU A 71 8.17 2.18 -1.91
N ASN A 72 7.70 1.40 -2.89
CA ASN A 72 6.90 1.92 -4.01
C ASN A 72 5.60 2.58 -3.51
N VAL A 73 4.89 1.94 -2.58
CA VAL A 73 3.64 2.47 -2.03
C VAL A 73 3.88 3.69 -1.13
N ILE A 74 4.91 3.68 -0.29
CA ILE A 74 5.28 4.85 0.54
C ILE A 74 5.61 6.05 -0.36
N HIS A 75 6.46 5.86 -1.37
CA HIS A 75 6.79 6.92 -2.33
C HIS A 75 5.55 7.46 -3.04
N HIS A 76 4.59 6.59 -3.39
CA HIS A 76 3.34 7.05 -4.00
C HIS A 76 2.51 7.92 -3.05
N ILE A 77 2.36 7.51 -1.79
CA ILE A 77 1.64 8.31 -0.78
C ILE A 77 2.34 9.65 -0.55
N GLU A 78 3.67 9.67 -0.48
CA GLU A 78 4.41 10.92 -0.36
C GLU A 78 4.25 11.81 -1.59
N SER A 79 4.21 11.23 -2.79
CA SER A 79 3.93 11.97 -4.04
C SER A 79 2.53 12.61 -4.01
N LEU A 80 1.52 11.88 -3.54
CA LEU A 80 0.15 12.39 -3.36
C LEU A 80 0.09 13.53 -2.32
N LYS A 81 0.85 13.41 -1.23
CA LYS A 81 0.99 14.48 -0.21
C LYS A 81 1.71 15.70 -0.76
N GLY A 82 2.80 15.50 -1.48
CA GLY A 82 3.58 16.58 -2.11
C GLY A 82 2.77 17.35 -3.14
N LEU A 83 1.87 16.68 -3.88
CA LEU A 83 0.91 17.34 -4.79
C LEU A 83 -0.02 18.32 -4.04
N HIS A 84 -0.32 18.06 -2.77
CA HIS A 84 -1.15 18.93 -1.93
C HIS A 84 -0.43 20.19 -1.43
N ILE A 85 0.91 20.25 -1.53
CA ILE A 85 1.73 21.41 -1.09
C ILE A 85 2.21 22.24 -2.30
N GLY A 86 1.77 21.90 -3.51
CA GLY A 86 2.13 22.57 -4.77
C GLY A 86 1.07 23.55 -5.30
N ILE A 87 0.13 24.00 -4.47
CA ILE A 87 -0.79 25.09 -4.81
C ILE A 87 -0.69 26.15 -3.71
N THR A 88 0.29 27.04 -3.84
CA THR A 88 0.27 28.37 -3.20
C THR A 88 0.94 29.35 -4.15
#